data_AF-A0A2U3CGA9-F1
#
_entry.id   AF-A0A2U3CGA9-F1
#
_cell.length_a   1.000
_cell.length_b   1.000
_cell.length_c   1.000
_cell.angle_alpha   90.00
_cell.angle_beta   90.00
_cell.angle_gamma   90.00
#
_symmetry.space_group_name_H-M   'P 1'
#
loop_
_entity.id
_entity.type
_entity.pdbx_description
1 polymer ?
#
loop_
_entity_poly.entity_id
_entity_poly.type
_entity_poly.pdbx_seq_one_letter_code
_entity_poly.pdbx_strand_id
1 'polypeptide(L)'
;MISGNFVPTAPEMAVAGLLWTFLFANSLAYLINGLLVRRSFNTETQKKAAEGFPVDSLEGFSSVTAFTKQVLLNSGIIAGVIFLSWILMLTVVMVIPFLQNNDSINDVVIDLTGQDFSALEGAFLRPILIFSAIGLVLIAIGILLLLKIPEKPSFEVGAFLKYYYPRQTPLILDNLLSDAVLAFLDPITKMRFDEWTESIRSSLNPSFEYGLDLVTRVERAREKILLLFYLKKRMPILLPMDSFKSEITEVIHENKYNQFSEGGNSGITFAILTDIFNQLSTRIPEVFMTIDRLIIELTDNLEDFLDNKDLWVNVSAPEKVVGNENPFRFLMFALNKDVKRYRERKRMVDFKVSGTQKHFMEDLSISVPLDEAEEIQTESHNLEFISEGSQDILGLVTQILQIGDATWFTVERKEFSSHLFHLSISEKDRGSIFAETISVDVTRDLMFYVRTYGGKLSALSGLLLPLGSIVLQYLPF
;
A
#
# COMPACT_ATOMS: atom_id res chain seq x y z
N MET A 1 15.70 48.03 15.21
CA MET A 1 16.59 47.97 14.02
C MET A 1 16.06 47.05 12.91
N ILE A 2 14.75 46.80 12.81
CA ILE A 2 14.10 46.28 11.61
C ILE A 2 13.08 47.34 11.17
N SER A 3 13.60 48.51 10.77
CA SER A 3 12.81 49.60 10.19
C SER A 3 13.36 49.97 8.82
N GLY A 4 13.94 48.98 8.13
CA GLY A 4 14.17 49.09 6.70
C GLY A 4 12.84 48.80 6.03
N ASN A 5 12.20 49.82 5.45
CA ASN A 5 11.10 49.62 4.52
C ASN A 5 11.63 48.74 3.39
N PHE A 6 11.38 47.42 3.48
CA PHE A 6 11.77 46.47 2.46
C PHE A 6 10.81 46.69 1.29
N VAL A 7 11.12 47.68 0.45
CA VAL A 7 10.44 47.92 -0.80
C VAL A 7 11.17 47.07 -1.83
N PRO A 8 10.61 45.90 -2.22
CA PRO A 8 11.30 45.04 -3.16
C PRO A 8 11.48 45.78 -4.48
N THR A 9 12.67 45.63 -5.06
CA THR A 9 13.03 46.30 -6.31
C THR A 9 12.17 45.77 -7.47
N ALA A 10 12.00 46.57 -8.53
CA ALA A 10 11.28 46.14 -9.73
C ALA A 10 11.70 44.74 -10.27
N PRO A 11 13.01 44.39 -10.33
CA PRO A 11 13.41 43.03 -10.73
C PRO A 11 12.99 41.95 -9.71
N GLU A 12 13.02 42.22 -8.40
CA GLU A 12 12.56 41.25 -7.39
C GLU A 12 11.05 40.97 -7.53
N MET A 13 10.26 42.00 -7.79
CA MET A 13 8.82 41.89 -8.02
C MET A 13 8.50 41.10 -9.30
N ALA A 14 9.29 41.29 -10.37
CA ALA A 14 9.16 40.53 -11.59
C ALA A 14 9.50 39.03 -11.38
N VAL A 15 10.58 38.74 -10.64
CA VAL A 15 10.94 37.36 -10.27
C VAL A 15 9.84 36.71 -9.43
N ALA A 16 9.29 37.42 -8.45
CA ALA A 16 8.18 36.91 -7.65
C ALA A 16 6.92 36.65 -8.50
N GLY A 17 6.57 37.55 -9.42
CA GLY A 17 5.47 37.31 -10.38
C GLY A 17 5.67 36.06 -11.24
N LEU A 18 6.90 35.82 -11.71
CA LEU A 18 7.25 34.61 -12.47
C LEU A 18 7.13 33.34 -11.62
N LEU A 19 7.64 33.36 -10.38
CA LEU A 19 7.54 32.23 -9.45
C LEU A 19 6.09 31.86 -9.16
N TRP A 20 5.22 32.84 -8.87
CA TRP A 20 3.80 32.57 -8.62
C TRP A 20 3.07 32.07 -9.86
N THR A 21 3.42 32.58 -11.05
CA THR A 21 2.87 32.08 -12.32
C THR A 21 3.28 30.63 -12.57
N PHE A 22 4.53 30.27 -12.26
CA PHE A 22 5.01 28.89 -12.32
C PHE A 22 4.26 27.99 -11.32
N LEU A 23 4.08 28.43 -10.07
CA LEU A 23 3.32 27.69 -9.07
C LEU A 23 1.87 27.45 -9.52
N PHE A 24 1.22 28.49 -10.07
CA PHE A 24 -0.13 28.39 -10.61
C PHE A 24 -0.21 27.39 -11.76
N ALA A 25 0.70 27.46 -12.74
CA ALA A 25 0.75 26.51 -13.85
C ALA A 25 0.92 25.05 -13.39
N ASN A 26 1.80 24.80 -12.40
CA ASN A 26 1.95 23.47 -11.81
C ASN A 26 0.69 23.00 -11.07
N SER A 27 0.02 23.90 -10.34
CA SER A 27 -1.22 23.59 -9.65
C SER A 27 -2.35 23.22 -10.62
N LEU A 28 -2.38 23.85 -11.80
CA LEU A 28 -3.33 23.54 -12.86
C LEU A 28 -3.05 22.17 -13.49
N ALA A 29 -1.78 21.85 -13.75
CA ALA A 29 -1.38 20.51 -14.20
C ALA A 29 -1.81 19.42 -13.19
N TYR A 30 -1.67 19.70 -11.89
CA TYR A 30 -2.12 18.81 -10.82
C TYR A 30 -3.64 18.62 -10.82
N LEU A 31 -4.42 19.70 -10.99
CA LEU A 31 -5.89 19.63 -11.14
C LEU A 31 -6.30 18.84 -12.38
N ILE A 32 -5.65 19.07 -13.52
CA ILE A 32 -5.91 18.33 -14.76
C ILE A 32 -5.65 16.83 -14.54
N ASN A 33 -4.56 16.46 -13.86
CA ASN A 33 -4.31 15.06 -13.53
C ASN A 33 -5.44 14.47 -12.67
N GLY A 34 -5.87 15.17 -11.61
CA GLY A 34 -7.00 14.73 -10.78
C GLY A 34 -8.31 14.53 -11.57
N LEU A 35 -8.60 15.43 -12.51
CA LEU A 35 -9.75 15.32 -13.43
C LEU A 35 -9.62 14.13 -14.37
N LEU A 36 -8.45 13.92 -14.96
CA LEU A 36 -8.18 12.79 -15.86
C LEU A 36 -8.30 11.45 -15.14
N VAL A 37 -7.73 11.31 -13.93
CA VAL A 37 -7.88 10.10 -13.09
C VAL A 37 -9.37 9.81 -12.88
N ARG A 38 -10.15 10.81 -12.45
CA ARG A 38 -11.57 10.61 -12.15
C ARG A 38 -12.40 10.29 -13.39
N ARG A 39 -12.14 11.00 -14.50
CA ARG A 39 -12.85 10.78 -15.76
C ARG A 39 -12.54 9.41 -16.36
N SER A 40 -11.26 9.03 -16.38
CA SER A 40 -10.77 7.72 -16.83
C SER A 40 -11.44 6.61 -16.01
N PHE A 41 -11.38 6.71 -14.68
CA PHE A 41 -12.00 5.75 -13.77
C PHE A 41 -13.51 5.61 -13.99
N ASN A 42 -14.26 6.73 -14.06
CA ASN A 42 -15.70 6.70 -14.26
C ASN A 42 -16.09 6.12 -15.63
N THR A 43 -15.35 6.47 -16.69
CA THR A 43 -15.65 6.02 -18.06
C THR A 43 -15.45 4.50 -18.17
N GLU A 44 -14.33 3.98 -17.63
CA GLU A 44 -14.04 2.55 -17.69
C GLU A 44 -14.99 1.76 -16.78
N THR A 45 -15.36 2.30 -15.61
CA THR A 45 -16.37 1.70 -14.72
C THR A 45 -17.72 1.58 -15.44
N GLN A 46 -18.18 2.65 -16.11
CA GLN A 46 -19.44 2.64 -16.86
C GLN A 46 -19.40 1.66 -18.03
N LYS A 47 -18.27 1.60 -18.74
CA LYS A 47 -18.06 0.63 -19.82
C LYS A 47 -18.13 -0.80 -19.30
N LYS A 48 -17.48 -1.10 -18.17
CA LYS A 48 -17.53 -2.44 -17.55
C LYS A 48 -18.92 -2.80 -17.04
N ALA A 49 -19.63 -1.84 -16.44
CA ALA A 49 -21.03 -2.02 -16.07
C ALA A 49 -21.92 -2.30 -17.28
N ALA A 50 -21.70 -1.62 -18.41
CA ALA A 50 -22.42 -1.86 -19.67
C ALA A 50 -22.09 -3.22 -20.30
N GLU A 51 -20.87 -3.72 -20.10
CA GLU A 51 -20.45 -5.08 -20.46
C GLU A 51 -21.05 -6.17 -19.54
N GLY A 52 -21.81 -5.79 -18.50
CA GLY A 52 -22.47 -6.72 -17.58
C GLY A 52 -21.63 -7.09 -16.35
N PHE A 53 -20.49 -6.43 -16.13
CA PHE A 53 -19.67 -6.64 -14.93
C PHE A 53 -20.12 -5.68 -13.82
N PRO A 54 -20.70 -6.16 -12.70
CA PRO A 54 -21.18 -5.30 -11.61
C PRO A 54 -20.02 -4.80 -10.75
N VAL A 55 -19.12 -4.00 -11.33
CA VAL A 55 -17.91 -3.47 -10.69
C VAL A 55 -18.20 -2.69 -9.40
N ASP A 56 -19.36 -2.05 -9.29
CA ASP A 56 -19.79 -1.32 -8.08
C ASP A 56 -20.00 -2.23 -6.86
N SER A 57 -20.25 -3.52 -7.08
CA SER A 57 -20.43 -4.53 -6.03
C SER A 57 -19.12 -5.14 -5.54
N LEU A 58 -18.00 -4.88 -6.24
CA LEU A 58 -16.71 -5.43 -5.85
C LEU A 58 -16.28 -4.85 -4.50
N GLU A 59 -15.84 -5.74 -3.61
CA GLU A 59 -15.27 -5.34 -2.33
C GLU A 59 -14.11 -4.36 -2.56
N GLY A 60 -14.09 -3.27 -1.79
CA GLY A 60 -13.05 -2.23 -1.92
C GLY A 60 -13.30 -1.20 -3.03
N PHE A 61 -14.27 -1.41 -3.93
CA PHE A 61 -14.57 -0.48 -5.02
C PHE A 61 -15.01 0.90 -4.50
N SER A 62 -15.84 0.94 -3.45
CA SER A 62 -16.22 2.18 -2.78
C SER A 62 -15.02 2.94 -2.19
N SER A 63 -14.01 2.23 -1.70
CA SER A 63 -12.77 2.82 -1.17
C SER A 63 -11.93 3.44 -2.30
N VAL A 64 -11.79 2.76 -3.44
CA VAL A 64 -11.09 3.31 -4.62
C VAL A 64 -11.86 4.49 -5.21
N THR A 65 -13.19 4.42 -5.25
CA THR A 65 -14.06 5.52 -5.70
C THR A 65 -13.95 6.74 -4.78
N ALA A 66 -13.93 6.53 -3.46
CA ALA A 66 -13.72 7.59 -2.48
C ALA A 66 -12.33 8.21 -2.62
N PHE A 67 -11.30 7.39 -2.81
CA PHE A 67 -9.93 7.85 -3.06
C PHE A 67 -9.84 8.74 -4.31
N THR A 68 -10.35 8.28 -5.46
CA THR A 68 -10.32 9.10 -6.70
C THR A 68 -11.10 10.41 -6.56
N LYS A 69 -12.24 10.39 -5.84
CA LYS A 69 -13.00 11.61 -5.53
C LYS A 69 -12.21 12.55 -4.62
N GLN A 70 -11.52 12.01 -3.61
CA GLN A 70 -10.70 12.78 -2.68
C GLN A 70 -9.49 13.41 -3.39
N VAL A 71 -8.84 12.69 -4.32
CA VAL A 71 -7.76 13.23 -5.16
C VAL A 71 -8.25 14.42 -5.99
N LEU A 72 -9.42 14.29 -6.64
CA LEU A 72 -10.01 15.40 -7.40
C LEU A 72 -10.36 16.60 -6.50
N LEU A 73 -10.99 16.35 -5.35
CA LEU A 73 -11.36 17.41 -4.42
C LEU A 73 -10.12 18.16 -3.92
N ASN A 74 -9.09 17.42 -3.51
CA ASN A 74 -7.89 18.01 -2.93
C ASN A 74 -7.03 18.73 -3.99
N SER A 75 -6.96 18.20 -5.22
CA SER A 75 -6.32 18.92 -6.33
C SER A 75 -7.07 20.19 -6.71
N GLY A 76 -8.41 20.19 -6.65
CA GLY A 76 -9.24 21.39 -6.80
C GLY A 76 -8.98 22.43 -5.72
N ILE A 77 -8.91 22.02 -4.45
CA ILE A 77 -8.60 22.93 -3.33
C ILE A 77 -7.20 23.54 -3.49
N ILE A 78 -6.18 22.71 -3.77
CA ILE A 78 -4.81 23.20 -3.97
C ILE A 78 -4.74 24.21 -5.13
N ALA A 79 -5.34 23.88 -6.27
CA ALA A 79 -5.38 24.79 -7.42
C ALA A 79 -6.12 26.09 -7.12
N GLY A 80 -7.27 26.03 -6.42
CA GLY A 80 -8.03 27.21 -6.03
C GLY A 80 -7.27 28.11 -5.04
N VAL A 81 -6.59 27.52 -4.06
CA VAL A 81 -5.77 28.25 -3.08
C VAL A 81 -4.56 28.91 -3.75
N ILE A 82 -3.86 28.20 -4.64
CA ILE A 82 -2.73 28.73 -5.39
C ILE A 82 -3.19 29.81 -6.39
N PHE A 83 -4.35 29.64 -7.02
CA PHE A 83 -4.94 30.66 -7.90
C PHE A 83 -5.25 31.95 -7.15
N LEU A 84 -5.87 31.85 -5.96
CA LEU A 84 -6.12 33.02 -5.12
C LEU A 84 -4.81 33.69 -4.69
N SER A 85 -3.80 32.91 -4.30
CA SER A 85 -2.46 33.42 -4.00
C SER A 85 -1.84 34.15 -5.19
N TRP A 86 -1.99 33.60 -6.40
CA TRP A 86 -1.53 34.20 -7.65
C TRP A 86 -2.22 35.54 -7.94
N ILE A 87 -3.55 35.63 -7.77
CA ILE A 87 -4.29 36.90 -7.91
C ILE A 87 -3.78 37.96 -6.93
N LEU A 88 -3.58 37.59 -5.66
CA LEU A 88 -3.06 38.53 -4.65
C LEU A 88 -1.67 39.04 -5.04
N MET A 89 -0.80 38.14 -5.52
CA MET A 89 0.54 38.52 -5.96
C MET A 89 0.51 39.38 -7.23
N LEU A 90 -0.36 39.08 -8.20
CA LEU A 90 -0.52 39.85 -9.43
C LEU A 90 -1.07 41.25 -9.12
N THR A 91 -1.97 41.37 -8.14
CA THR A 91 -2.44 42.65 -7.62
C THR A 91 -1.26 43.48 -7.11
N VAL A 92 -0.36 42.87 -6.35
CA VAL A 92 0.83 43.53 -5.81
C VAL A 92 1.85 43.91 -6.90
N VAL A 93 2.03 43.08 -7.93
CA VAL A 93 3.03 43.30 -8.99
C VAL A 93 2.54 44.26 -10.09
N MET A 94 1.27 44.21 -10.47
CA MET A 94 0.76 44.98 -11.61
C MET A 94 -0.24 46.07 -11.20
N VAL A 95 -1.22 45.74 -10.36
CA VAL A 95 -2.33 46.66 -10.05
C VAL A 95 -1.84 47.80 -9.17
N ILE A 96 -1.09 47.49 -8.11
CA ILE A 96 -0.58 48.50 -7.19
C ILE A 96 0.32 49.53 -7.90
N PRO A 97 1.37 49.15 -8.67
CA PRO A 97 2.17 50.11 -9.40
C PRO A 97 1.40 50.90 -10.46
N PHE A 98 0.37 50.29 -11.07
CA PHE A 98 -0.51 51.00 -12.01
C PHE A 98 -1.34 52.09 -11.31
N LEU A 99 -1.88 51.79 -10.12
CA LEU A 99 -2.63 52.75 -9.32
C LEU A 99 -1.73 53.88 -8.81
N GLN A 100 -0.49 53.57 -8.40
CA GLN A 100 0.51 54.58 -7.99
C GLN A 100 0.83 55.60 -9.09
N ASN A 101 0.96 55.13 -10.34
CA ASN A 101 1.34 55.99 -11.45
C ASN A 101 0.16 56.79 -12.05
N ASN A 102 -1.02 56.73 -11.42
CA ASN A 102 -2.22 57.43 -11.88
C ASN A 102 -2.59 58.56 -10.92
N ASP A 103 -2.16 59.78 -11.25
CA ASP A 103 -2.36 61.00 -10.43
C ASP A 103 -3.84 61.20 -10.05
N SER A 104 -4.77 60.91 -10.97
CA SER A 104 -6.21 61.08 -10.72
C SER A 104 -6.76 60.17 -9.63
N ILE A 105 -6.16 59.00 -9.43
CA ILE A 105 -6.56 58.06 -8.38
C ILE A 105 -5.94 58.49 -7.05
N ASN A 106 -4.70 58.98 -7.08
CA ASN A 106 -4.02 59.42 -5.86
C ASN A 106 -4.74 60.61 -5.22
N ASP A 107 -5.16 61.58 -6.04
CA ASP A 107 -5.94 62.75 -5.58
C ASP A 107 -7.26 62.32 -4.89
N VAL A 108 -7.98 61.35 -5.47
CA VAL A 108 -9.22 60.82 -4.88
C VAL A 108 -8.96 60.08 -3.56
N VAL A 109 -7.86 59.34 -3.45
CA VAL A 109 -7.50 58.63 -2.20
C VAL A 109 -7.14 59.63 -1.11
N ILE A 110 -6.41 60.70 -1.44
CA ILE A 110 -6.07 61.78 -0.51
C ILE A 110 -7.36 62.46 -0.01
N ASP A 111 -8.30 62.77 -0.90
CA ASP A 111 -9.58 63.38 -0.54
C ASP A 111 -10.43 62.49 0.38
N LEU A 112 -10.36 61.16 0.23
CA LEU A 112 -11.15 60.22 1.02
C LEU A 112 -10.51 59.80 2.34
N THR A 113 -9.17 59.72 2.40
CA THR A 113 -8.45 59.12 3.53
C THR A 113 -7.56 60.10 4.28
N GLY A 114 -7.31 61.29 3.71
CA GLY A 114 -6.36 62.27 4.24
C GLY A 114 -4.89 61.82 4.18
N GLN A 115 -4.60 60.70 3.51
CA GLN A 115 -3.26 60.14 3.34
C GLN A 115 -2.96 59.88 1.87
N ASP A 116 -1.70 60.06 1.48
CA ASP A 116 -1.19 59.68 0.16
C ASP A 116 -1.32 58.15 -0.01
N PHE A 117 -1.78 57.70 -1.19
CA PHE A 117 -1.90 56.27 -1.50
C PHE A 117 -0.57 55.55 -1.30
N SER A 118 0.57 56.23 -1.56
CA SER A 118 1.91 55.70 -1.34
C SER A 118 2.17 55.30 0.13
N ALA A 119 1.63 56.05 1.09
CA ALA A 119 1.76 55.80 2.52
C ALA A 119 0.85 54.65 2.98
N LEU A 120 -0.40 54.62 2.49
CA LEU A 120 -1.39 53.59 2.83
C LEU A 120 -1.04 52.23 2.20
N GLU A 121 -0.47 52.25 1.00
CA GLU A 121 0.01 51.06 0.32
C GLU A 121 1.25 50.46 1.00
N GLY A 122 2.29 51.27 1.18
CA GLY A 122 3.59 50.81 1.68
C GLY A 122 3.52 50.30 3.12
N ALA A 123 2.66 50.92 3.94
CA ALA A 123 2.48 50.52 5.33
C ALA A 123 1.48 49.38 5.52
N PHE A 124 0.41 49.29 4.73
CA PHE A 124 -0.72 48.41 5.04
C PHE A 124 -1.05 47.40 3.93
N LEU A 125 -1.42 47.87 2.73
CA LEU A 125 -1.97 46.98 1.69
C LEU A 125 -0.95 45.98 1.17
N ARG A 126 0.25 46.44 0.82
CA ARG A 126 1.25 45.59 0.16
C ARG A 126 1.77 44.47 1.08
N PRO A 127 2.15 44.72 2.35
CA PRO A 127 2.55 43.65 3.26
C PRO A 127 1.44 42.62 3.48
N ILE A 128 0.20 43.05 3.75
CA ILE A 128 -0.92 42.15 4.01
C ILE A 128 -1.18 41.22 2.81
N LEU A 129 -1.17 41.77 1.59
CA LEU A 129 -1.40 41.00 0.37
C LEU A 129 -0.27 39.99 0.12
N ILE A 130 1.00 40.38 0.33
CA ILE A 130 2.16 39.48 0.19
C ILE A 130 2.10 38.36 1.23
N PHE A 131 1.89 38.68 2.51
CA PHE A 131 1.81 37.68 3.58
C PHE A 131 0.60 36.76 3.42
N SER A 132 -0.52 37.27 2.92
CA SER A 132 -1.70 36.46 2.57
C SER A 132 -1.38 35.52 1.40
N ALA A 133 -0.71 36.01 0.36
CA ALA A 133 -0.30 35.18 -0.78
C ALA A 133 0.65 34.05 -0.35
N ILE A 134 1.68 34.36 0.45
CA ILE A 134 2.59 33.37 1.03
C ILE A 134 1.82 32.39 1.92
N GLY A 135 0.91 32.90 2.76
CA GLY A 135 0.14 32.07 3.68
C GLY A 135 -0.73 31.04 2.96
N LEU A 136 -1.37 31.42 1.85
CA LEU A 136 -2.13 30.50 1.00
C LEU A 136 -1.22 29.42 0.38
N VAL A 137 0.00 29.76 -0.06
CA VAL A 137 0.96 28.75 -0.56
C VAL A 137 1.33 27.76 0.54
N LEU A 138 1.56 28.22 1.77
CA LEU A 138 1.86 27.33 2.90
C LEU A 138 0.67 26.42 3.26
N ILE A 139 -0.57 26.90 3.15
CA ILE A 139 -1.76 26.05 3.27
C ILE A 139 -1.77 24.98 2.17
N ALA A 140 -1.51 25.36 0.91
CA ALA A 140 -1.47 24.42 -0.20
C ALA A 140 -0.37 23.34 -0.02
N ILE A 141 0.82 23.72 0.46
CA ILE A 141 1.90 22.79 0.82
C ILE A 141 1.46 21.87 1.96
N GLY A 142 0.79 22.42 2.98
CA GLY A 142 0.29 21.64 4.11
C GLY A 142 -0.71 20.57 3.68
N ILE A 143 -1.62 20.92 2.77
CA ILE A 143 -2.54 19.95 2.15
C ILE A 143 -1.75 18.93 1.35
N LEU A 144 -0.82 19.36 0.48
CA LEU A 144 -0.03 18.46 -0.39
C LEU A 144 0.74 17.39 0.39
N LEU A 145 1.34 17.76 1.54
CA LEU A 145 2.06 16.82 2.41
C LEU A 145 1.17 15.73 3.02
N LEU A 146 -0.14 15.97 3.09
CA LEU A 146 -1.12 15.00 3.59
C LEU A 146 -1.68 14.09 2.48
N LEU A 147 -1.39 14.36 1.21
CA LEU A 147 -1.96 13.61 0.08
C LEU A 147 -1.08 12.45 -0.38
N LYS A 148 -1.74 11.34 -0.74
CA LYS A 148 -1.15 10.28 -1.57
C LYS A 148 -1.55 10.56 -3.02
N ILE A 149 -0.59 10.95 -3.84
CA ILE A 149 -0.83 11.28 -5.26
C ILE A 149 -0.81 9.99 -6.09
N PRO A 150 -1.83 9.73 -6.94
CA PRO A 150 -1.78 8.64 -7.90
C PRO A 150 -0.67 8.87 -8.94
N GLU A 151 0.21 7.89 -9.11
CA GLU A 151 1.31 7.94 -10.08
C GLU A 151 0.81 7.87 -11.53
N LYS A 152 -0.33 7.23 -11.78
CA LYS A 152 -0.91 7.06 -13.11
C LYS A 152 -2.42 7.34 -13.15
N PRO A 153 -2.93 8.08 -14.15
CA PRO A 153 -4.36 8.29 -14.38
C PRO A 153 -5.02 7.15 -15.18
N SER A 154 -4.69 5.90 -14.88
CA SER A 154 -5.13 4.75 -15.68
C SER A 154 -5.96 3.75 -14.87
N PHE A 155 -6.99 3.19 -15.52
CA PHE A 155 -7.71 2.00 -15.07
C PHE A 155 -6.92 0.74 -15.48
N GLU A 156 -5.61 0.75 -15.23
CA GLU A 156 -4.72 -0.36 -15.56
C GLU A 156 -4.64 -1.35 -14.40
N VAL A 157 -4.36 -2.60 -14.74
CA VAL A 157 -4.08 -3.65 -13.78
C VAL A 157 -2.88 -3.22 -12.93
N GLY A 158 -3.05 -3.24 -11.61
CA GLY A 158 -2.05 -2.84 -10.63
C GLY A 158 -1.98 -1.35 -10.31
N ALA A 159 -2.71 -0.48 -11.04
CA ALA A 159 -2.62 0.98 -10.87
C ALA A 159 -3.05 1.46 -9.48
N PHE A 160 -4.02 0.77 -8.87
CA PHE A 160 -4.56 1.15 -7.57
C PHE A 160 -4.00 0.34 -6.40
N LEU A 161 -3.15 -0.66 -6.65
CA LEU A 161 -2.55 -1.48 -5.59
C LEU A 161 -1.92 -0.60 -4.50
N LYS A 162 -1.11 0.40 -4.89
CA LYS A 162 -0.42 1.32 -3.97
C LYS A 162 -1.36 2.12 -3.06
N TYR A 163 -2.62 2.29 -3.45
CA TYR A 163 -3.61 3.13 -2.76
C TYR A 163 -4.72 2.32 -2.09
N TYR A 164 -4.85 1.05 -2.45
CA TYR A 164 -5.79 0.13 -1.85
C TYR A 164 -5.21 -0.52 -0.60
N TYR A 165 -6.02 -0.57 0.46
CA TYR A 165 -5.80 -1.38 1.65
C TYR A 165 -7.10 -2.15 1.92
N PRO A 166 -7.04 -3.47 2.14
CA PRO A 166 -8.24 -4.24 2.44
C PRO A 166 -8.87 -3.77 3.74
N ARG A 167 -10.22 -3.80 3.79
CA ARG A 167 -10.96 -3.51 5.02
C ARG A 167 -10.88 -4.65 6.02
N GLN A 168 -10.82 -5.88 5.52
CA GLN A 168 -10.69 -7.10 6.30
C GLN A 168 -9.70 -8.01 5.59
N THR A 169 -8.79 -8.62 6.35
CA THR A 169 -7.98 -9.73 5.85
C THR A 169 -8.70 -11.04 6.13
N PRO A 170 -8.61 -12.04 5.24
CA PRO A 170 -9.08 -13.38 5.55
C PRO A 170 -8.40 -13.86 6.83
N LEU A 171 -9.20 -14.42 7.74
CA LEU A 171 -8.72 -14.88 9.04
C LEU A 171 -8.08 -16.26 8.93
N ILE A 172 -8.58 -17.12 8.05
CA ILE A 172 -8.01 -18.42 7.70
C ILE A 172 -7.56 -18.35 6.25
N LEU A 173 -6.36 -18.85 5.96
CA LEU A 173 -5.79 -19.02 4.63
C LEU A 173 -5.68 -20.52 4.38
N ASP A 174 -6.36 -20.98 3.34
CA ASP A 174 -6.34 -22.36 2.87
C ASP A 174 -5.20 -22.51 1.86
N ASN A 175 -5.09 -21.55 0.93
CA ASN A 175 -3.95 -21.40 0.04
C ASN A 175 -3.13 -20.18 0.45
N LEU A 176 -2.01 -20.38 1.13
CA LEU A 176 -1.26 -19.32 1.80
C LEU A 176 -0.99 -18.09 0.90
N LEU A 177 -0.42 -18.28 -0.29
CA LEU A 177 -0.11 -17.20 -1.22
C LEU A 177 -1.35 -16.72 -1.95
N SER A 178 -2.16 -17.62 -2.51
CA SER A 178 -3.33 -17.22 -3.29
C SER A 178 -4.29 -16.35 -2.49
N ASP A 179 -4.66 -16.78 -1.29
CA ASP A 179 -5.60 -16.07 -0.42
C ASP A 179 -4.98 -14.76 0.09
N ALA A 180 -3.70 -14.79 0.43
CA ALA A 180 -3.01 -13.58 0.87
C ALA A 180 -2.84 -12.54 -0.24
N VAL A 181 -2.50 -12.97 -1.46
CA VAL A 181 -2.39 -12.11 -2.63
C VAL A 181 -3.75 -11.49 -2.93
N LEU A 182 -4.80 -12.31 -3.05
CA LEU A 182 -6.17 -11.89 -3.37
C LEU A 182 -6.71 -10.84 -2.40
N ALA A 183 -6.41 -10.96 -1.11
CA ALA A 183 -6.82 -9.99 -0.09
C ALA A 183 -6.24 -8.59 -0.35
N PHE A 184 -5.07 -8.49 -0.98
CA PHE A 184 -4.36 -7.23 -1.19
C PHE A 184 -4.43 -6.68 -2.62
N LEU A 185 -5.08 -7.41 -3.53
CA LEU A 185 -5.36 -6.89 -4.87
C LEU A 185 -6.43 -5.80 -4.80
N ASP A 186 -6.20 -4.70 -5.54
CA ASP A 186 -7.25 -3.72 -5.75
C ASP A 186 -8.39 -4.34 -6.58
N PRO A 187 -9.62 -3.81 -6.51
CA PRO A 187 -10.79 -4.43 -7.13
C PRO A 187 -10.64 -4.70 -8.62
N ILE A 188 -9.91 -3.85 -9.35
CA ILE A 188 -9.70 -3.98 -10.80
C ILE A 188 -8.73 -5.13 -11.06
N THR A 189 -7.63 -5.16 -10.32
CA THR A 189 -6.65 -6.24 -10.40
C THR A 189 -7.26 -7.57 -9.97
N LYS A 190 -8.12 -7.58 -8.95
CA LYS A 190 -8.84 -8.77 -8.48
C LYS A 190 -9.73 -9.37 -9.57
N MET A 191 -10.51 -8.54 -10.27
CA MET A 191 -11.34 -8.99 -11.40
C MET A 191 -10.50 -9.63 -12.51
N ARG A 192 -9.31 -9.07 -12.81
CA ARG A 192 -8.39 -9.65 -13.81
C ARG A 192 -7.66 -10.89 -13.30
N PHE A 193 -7.52 -11.03 -12.00
CA PHE A 193 -6.92 -12.22 -11.39
C PHE A 193 -7.82 -13.46 -11.56
N ASP A 194 -9.14 -13.28 -11.57
CA ASP A 194 -10.08 -14.35 -11.90
C ASP A 194 -9.92 -14.78 -13.37
N GLU A 195 -9.82 -13.83 -14.30
CA GLU A 195 -9.52 -14.11 -15.71
C GLU A 195 -8.13 -14.77 -15.89
N TRP A 196 -7.15 -14.41 -15.06
CA TRP A 196 -5.83 -15.03 -15.05
C TRP A 196 -5.87 -16.47 -14.53
N THR A 197 -6.70 -16.74 -13.52
CA THR A 197 -6.97 -18.11 -13.04
C THR A 197 -7.60 -18.96 -14.15
N GLU A 198 -8.51 -18.39 -14.94
CA GLU A 198 -9.05 -19.06 -16.14
C GLU A 198 -7.98 -19.26 -17.23
N SER A 199 -7.06 -18.31 -17.38
CA SER A 199 -5.91 -18.47 -18.28
C SER A 199 -5.00 -19.62 -17.85
N ILE A 200 -4.80 -19.83 -16.55
CA ILE A 200 -4.10 -21.01 -16.00
C ILE A 200 -4.86 -22.27 -16.38
N ARG A 201 -6.17 -22.34 -16.09
CA ARG A 201 -7.02 -23.49 -16.43
C ARG A 201 -6.92 -23.86 -17.89
N SER A 202 -7.07 -22.89 -18.78
CA SER A 202 -7.02 -23.11 -20.22
C SER A 202 -5.62 -23.46 -20.74
N SER A 203 -4.56 -23.14 -20.00
CA SER A 203 -3.16 -23.35 -20.40
C SER A 203 -2.45 -24.46 -19.62
N LEU A 204 -3.16 -25.10 -18.70
CA LEU A 204 -2.63 -26.12 -17.80
C LEU A 204 -1.99 -27.27 -18.60
N ASN A 205 -0.81 -27.69 -18.18
CA ASN A 205 -0.14 -28.87 -18.70
C ASN A 205 -0.93 -30.12 -18.25
N PRO A 206 -1.40 -30.99 -19.18
CA PRO A 206 -2.17 -32.18 -18.83
C PRO A 206 -1.46 -33.13 -17.84
N SER A 207 -0.12 -33.14 -17.84
CA SER A 207 0.68 -33.98 -16.95
C SER A 207 0.84 -33.40 -15.54
N PHE A 208 0.61 -32.10 -15.34
CA PHE A 208 0.74 -31.45 -14.03
C PHE A 208 -0.32 -31.99 -13.07
N GLU A 209 0.12 -32.63 -11.97
CA GLU A 209 -0.77 -33.18 -10.93
C GLU A 209 -1.85 -34.11 -11.53
N TYR A 210 -1.42 -35.01 -12.41
CA TYR A 210 -2.29 -35.96 -13.09
C TYR A 210 -2.95 -36.91 -12.07
N GLY A 211 -4.29 -36.93 -12.05
CA GLY A 211 -5.09 -37.75 -11.14
C GLY A 211 -5.97 -36.93 -10.19
N LEU A 212 -5.65 -35.65 -9.99
CA LEU A 212 -6.52 -34.72 -9.27
C LEU A 212 -7.59 -34.13 -10.19
N ASP A 213 -8.68 -33.63 -9.61
CA ASP A 213 -9.71 -32.93 -10.36
C ASP A 213 -9.20 -31.56 -10.87
N LEU A 214 -9.84 -31.03 -11.90
CA LEU A 214 -9.38 -29.81 -12.57
C LEU A 214 -9.34 -28.58 -11.64
N VAL A 215 -10.24 -28.49 -10.65
CA VAL A 215 -10.30 -27.33 -9.76
C VAL A 215 -9.07 -27.34 -8.86
N THR A 216 -8.81 -28.46 -8.18
CA THR A 216 -7.63 -28.64 -7.33
C THR A 216 -6.33 -28.41 -8.10
N ARG A 217 -6.23 -28.92 -9.34
CA ARG A 217 -5.04 -28.71 -10.18
C ARG A 217 -4.80 -27.23 -10.51
N VAL A 218 -5.87 -26.46 -10.75
CA VAL A 218 -5.76 -25.02 -11.04
C VAL A 218 -5.36 -24.24 -9.79
N GLU A 219 -5.86 -24.61 -8.62
CA GLU A 219 -5.47 -24.01 -7.34
C GLU A 219 -3.99 -24.26 -7.03
N ARG A 220 -3.54 -25.51 -7.15
CA ARG A 220 -2.12 -25.90 -7.01
C ARG A 220 -1.22 -25.20 -8.02
N ALA A 221 -1.65 -25.12 -9.28
CA ALA A 221 -0.94 -24.41 -10.34
C ALA A 221 -0.78 -22.93 -10.01
N ARG A 222 -1.85 -22.28 -9.54
CA ARG A 222 -1.85 -20.87 -9.14
C ARG A 222 -0.87 -20.64 -7.99
N GLU A 223 -0.91 -21.48 -6.96
CA GLU A 223 -0.03 -21.41 -5.80
C GLU A 223 1.45 -21.56 -6.19
N LYS A 224 1.78 -22.59 -7.00
CA LYS A 224 3.15 -22.82 -7.51
C LYS A 224 3.63 -21.63 -8.34
N ILE A 225 2.81 -21.10 -9.25
CA ILE A 225 3.20 -19.94 -10.06
C ILE A 225 3.49 -18.72 -9.16
N LEU A 226 2.62 -18.43 -8.20
CA LEU A 226 2.82 -17.32 -7.24
C LEU A 226 4.12 -17.50 -6.45
N LEU A 227 4.42 -18.71 -5.97
CA LEU A 227 5.67 -19.03 -5.28
C LEU A 227 6.88 -18.77 -6.18
N LEU A 228 6.86 -19.23 -7.43
CA LEU A 228 7.95 -19.04 -8.38
C LEU A 228 8.24 -17.55 -8.63
N PHE A 229 7.22 -16.70 -8.73
CA PHE A 229 7.39 -15.25 -8.87
C PHE A 229 8.07 -14.63 -7.65
N TYR A 230 7.68 -15.07 -6.44
CA TYR A 230 8.34 -14.65 -5.22
C TYR A 230 9.82 -15.08 -5.20
N LEU A 231 10.09 -16.36 -5.45
CA LEU A 231 11.44 -16.93 -5.39
C LEU A 231 12.38 -16.36 -6.45
N LYS A 232 11.90 -16.15 -7.68
CA LYS A 232 12.70 -15.54 -8.75
C LYS A 232 13.24 -14.18 -8.34
N LYS A 233 12.44 -13.41 -7.61
CA LYS A 233 12.84 -12.10 -7.12
C LYS A 233 13.76 -12.21 -5.90
N ARG A 234 13.43 -13.06 -4.94
CA ARG A 234 14.11 -13.15 -3.64
C ARG A 234 15.44 -13.91 -3.72
N MET A 235 15.48 -14.95 -4.53
CA MET A 235 16.56 -15.93 -4.65
C MET A 235 16.95 -16.16 -6.13
N PRO A 236 17.34 -15.11 -6.88
CA PRO A 236 17.60 -15.22 -8.32
C PRO A 236 18.78 -16.14 -8.68
N ILE A 237 19.66 -16.44 -7.71
CA ILE A 237 20.77 -17.39 -7.88
C ILE A 237 20.26 -18.84 -7.83
N LEU A 238 19.30 -19.12 -6.94
CA LEU A 238 18.72 -20.46 -6.79
C LEU A 238 17.63 -20.75 -7.84
N LEU A 239 16.98 -19.70 -8.36
CA LEU A 239 16.00 -19.82 -9.44
C LEU A 239 16.38 -18.90 -10.63
N PRO A 240 17.40 -19.28 -11.43
CA PRO A 240 17.74 -18.59 -12.67
C PRO A 240 16.56 -18.56 -13.66
N MET A 241 16.64 -17.70 -14.69
CA MET A 241 15.54 -17.54 -15.65
C MET A 241 15.20 -18.84 -16.40
N ASP A 242 16.20 -19.68 -16.70
CA ASP A 242 15.99 -20.95 -17.39
C ASP A 242 15.25 -21.95 -16.49
N SER A 243 15.67 -22.09 -15.22
CA SER A 243 14.96 -22.90 -14.22
C SER A 243 13.55 -22.36 -13.96
N PHE A 244 13.37 -21.05 -13.81
CA PHE A 244 12.06 -20.42 -13.68
C PHE A 244 11.15 -20.76 -14.86
N LYS A 245 11.67 -20.68 -16.10
CA LYS A 245 10.90 -21.04 -17.28
C LYS A 245 10.53 -22.52 -17.26
N SER A 246 11.47 -23.39 -16.91
CA SER A 246 11.25 -24.85 -16.78
C SER A 246 10.11 -25.16 -15.80
N GLU A 247 10.17 -24.58 -14.60
CA GLU A 247 9.15 -24.74 -13.55
C GLU A 247 7.77 -24.21 -13.98
N ILE A 248 7.72 -23.09 -14.69
CA ILE A 248 6.47 -22.59 -15.25
C ILE A 248 5.95 -23.53 -16.33
N THR A 249 6.81 -24.14 -17.15
CA THR A 249 6.39 -25.07 -18.20
C THR A 249 5.95 -26.44 -17.70
N GLU A 250 6.33 -26.80 -16.48
CA GLU A 250 5.74 -27.94 -15.77
C GLU A 250 4.25 -27.71 -15.52
N VAL A 251 3.88 -26.49 -15.10
CA VAL A 251 2.49 -26.11 -14.78
C VAL A 251 1.70 -25.73 -16.04
N ILE A 252 2.29 -24.91 -16.91
CA ILE A 252 1.68 -24.34 -18.11
C ILE A 252 2.28 -25.01 -19.33
N HIS A 253 1.45 -25.53 -20.22
CA HIS A 253 1.94 -26.22 -21.41
C HIS A 253 2.86 -25.30 -22.25
N GLU A 254 4.01 -25.84 -22.70
CA GLU A 254 5.10 -25.05 -23.31
C GLU A 254 4.65 -24.16 -24.48
N ASN A 255 3.76 -24.68 -25.35
CA ASN A 255 3.21 -23.93 -26.48
C ASN A 255 2.36 -22.70 -26.09
N LYS A 256 1.92 -22.60 -24.84
CA LYS A 256 1.12 -21.49 -24.30
C LYS A 256 1.94 -20.56 -23.41
N TYR A 257 3.20 -20.89 -23.11
CA TYR A 257 4.07 -20.10 -22.24
C TYR A 257 4.16 -18.63 -22.68
N ASN A 258 4.44 -18.37 -23.97
CA ASN A 258 4.60 -17.00 -24.47
C ASN A 258 3.31 -16.20 -24.29
N GLN A 259 2.17 -16.75 -24.75
CA GLN A 259 0.86 -16.12 -24.61
C GLN A 259 0.49 -15.85 -23.14
N PHE A 260 0.78 -16.81 -22.26
CA PHE A 260 0.54 -16.67 -20.82
C PHE A 260 1.41 -15.57 -20.21
N SER A 261 2.70 -15.52 -20.58
CA SER A 261 3.65 -14.52 -20.06
C SER A 261 3.34 -13.08 -20.48
N GLU A 262 2.75 -12.92 -21.67
CA GLU A 262 2.28 -11.65 -22.23
C GLU A 262 0.89 -11.25 -21.71
N GLY A 263 0.32 -12.03 -20.78
CA GLY A 263 -0.92 -11.73 -20.06
C GLY A 263 -2.21 -12.26 -20.67
N GLY A 264 -2.14 -12.88 -21.85
CA GLY A 264 -3.28 -13.51 -22.51
C GLY A 264 -4.56 -12.66 -22.47
N ASN A 265 -5.68 -13.29 -22.10
CA ASN A 265 -6.97 -12.61 -21.98
C ASN A 265 -7.11 -11.78 -20.69
N SER A 266 -6.31 -12.10 -19.66
CA SER A 266 -6.37 -11.44 -18.34
C SER A 266 -5.74 -10.05 -18.31
N GLY A 267 -4.76 -9.80 -19.20
CA GLY A 267 -3.89 -8.64 -19.13
C GLY A 267 -2.88 -8.65 -17.99
N ILE A 268 -2.82 -9.72 -17.16
CA ILE A 268 -1.81 -9.90 -16.10
C ILE A 268 -0.55 -10.48 -16.73
N THR A 269 0.37 -9.61 -17.15
CA THR A 269 1.68 -10.00 -17.67
C THR A 269 2.64 -10.41 -16.55
N PHE A 270 3.75 -11.05 -16.90
CA PHE A 270 4.81 -11.36 -15.93
C PHE A 270 5.43 -10.11 -15.29
N ALA A 271 5.47 -9.00 -16.01
CA ALA A 271 5.91 -7.72 -15.46
C ALA A 271 4.92 -7.22 -14.39
N ILE A 272 3.62 -7.33 -14.64
CA ILE A 272 2.58 -6.94 -13.68
C ILE A 272 2.61 -7.85 -12.45
N LEU A 273 2.77 -9.17 -12.60
CA LEU A 273 2.97 -10.08 -11.47
C LEU A 273 4.20 -9.68 -10.65
N THR A 274 5.32 -9.36 -11.30
CA THR A 274 6.52 -8.87 -10.61
C THR A 274 6.23 -7.59 -9.81
N ASP A 275 5.47 -6.65 -10.38
CA ASP A 275 5.06 -5.42 -9.69
C ASP A 275 4.10 -5.66 -8.53
N ILE A 276 3.19 -6.63 -8.66
CA ILE A 276 2.33 -7.09 -7.56
C ILE A 276 3.20 -7.60 -6.42
N PHE A 277 4.14 -8.52 -6.68
CA PHE A 277 5.04 -9.06 -5.65
C PHE A 277 5.99 -8.00 -5.06
N ASN A 278 6.37 -6.98 -5.83
CA ASN A 278 7.11 -5.83 -5.30
C ASN A 278 6.36 -5.08 -4.21
N GLN A 279 5.05 -4.92 -4.40
CA GLN A 279 4.21 -4.25 -3.43
C GLN A 279 3.86 -5.18 -2.26
N LEU A 280 3.53 -6.43 -2.54
CA LEU A 280 3.16 -7.40 -1.53
C LEU A 280 4.31 -7.72 -0.58
N SER A 281 5.56 -7.86 -1.06
CA SER A 281 6.70 -8.15 -0.18
C SER A 281 6.94 -7.08 0.89
N THR A 282 6.46 -5.85 0.66
CA THR A 282 6.53 -4.75 1.62
C THR A 282 5.30 -4.70 2.53
N ARG A 283 4.15 -5.15 2.02
CA ARG A 283 2.86 -5.03 2.68
C ARG A 283 2.53 -6.22 3.55
N ILE A 284 2.86 -7.43 3.11
CA ILE A 284 2.54 -8.69 3.80
C ILE A 284 3.82 -9.49 4.10
N PRO A 285 4.86 -8.85 4.68
CA PRO A 285 6.15 -9.50 4.90
C PRO A 285 6.03 -10.80 5.69
N GLU A 286 5.04 -10.91 6.57
CA GLU A 286 4.80 -12.08 7.41
C GLU A 286 4.59 -13.37 6.60
N VAL A 287 3.88 -13.30 5.46
CA VAL A 287 3.63 -14.45 4.56
C VAL A 287 4.94 -14.93 3.94
N PHE A 288 5.72 -13.98 3.42
CA PHE A 288 6.99 -14.28 2.77
C PHE A 288 8.08 -14.74 3.74
N MET A 289 8.06 -14.24 4.99
CA MET A 289 8.93 -14.73 6.05
C MET A 289 8.62 -16.18 6.44
N THR A 290 7.36 -16.60 6.41
CA THR A 290 7.00 -18.01 6.63
C THR A 290 7.57 -18.90 5.54
N ILE A 291 7.50 -18.47 4.27
CA ILE A 291 8.10 -19.19 3.13
C ILE A 291 9.63 -19.24 3.25
N ASP A 292 10.29 -18.11 3.53
CA ASP A 292 11.74 -18.05 3.72
C ASP A 292 12.21 -19.01 4.83
N ARG A 293 11.49 -19.03 5.96
CA ARG A 293 11.80 -19.93 7.10
C ARG A 293 11.53 -21.39 6.77
N LEU A 294 10.48 -21.70 6.02
CA LEU A 294 10.21 -23.06 5.56
C LEU A 294 11.33 -23.56 4.65
N ILE A 295 11.79 -22.74 3.71
CA ILE A 295 12.92 -23.09 2.83
C ILE A 295 14.18 -23.35 3.65
N ILE A 296 14.51 -22.49 4.61
CA ILE A 296 15.67 -22.67 5.49
C ILE A 296 15.54 -23.99 6.27
N GLU A 297 14.37 -24.27 6.85
CA GLU A 297 14.14 -25.50 7.60
C GLU A 297 14.32 -26.75 6.73
N LEU A 298 13.80 -26.75 5.49
CA LEU A 298 13.93 -27.87 4.57
C LEU A 298 15.33 -27.99 3.95
N THR A 299 16.12 -26.91 3.94
CA THR A 299 17.48 -26.92 3.39
C THR A 299 18.50 -27.35 4.45
N ASP A 300 18.38 -26.80 5.66
CA ASP A 300 19.38 -26.93 6.72
C ASP A 300 19.02 -28.01 7.75
N ASN A 301 17.72 -28.28 7.96
CA ASN A 301 17.20 -29.13 9.03
C ASN A 301 16.20 -30.19 8.51
N LEU A 302 16.37 -30.68 7.27
CA LEU A 302 15.40 -31.62 6.66
C LEU A 302 15.18 -32.88 7.50
N GLU A 303 16.25 -33.47 8.04
CA GLU A 303 16.18 -34.66 8.89
C GLU A 303 15.30 -34.40 10.13
N ASP A 304 15.58 -33.32 10.87
CA ASP A 304 14.77 -32.92 12.04
C ASP A 304 13.32 -32.60 11.65
N PHE A 305 13.13 -31.94 10.50
CA PHE A 305 11.80 -31.64 9.97
C PHE A 305 11.01 -32.91 9.69
N LEU A 306 11.62 -33.95 9.11
CA LEU A 306 10.98 -35.22 8.83
C LEU A 306 10.73 -36.02 10.12
N ASP A 307 11.76 -36.16 10.95
CA ASP A 307 11.82 -37.09 12.09
C ASP A 307 10.97 -36.69 13.29
N ASN A 308 10.73 -35.39 13.54
CA ASN A 308 10.03 -35.02 14.76
C ASN A 308 9.24 -33.71 14.74
N LYS A 309 7.91 -33.88 14.75
CA LYS A 309 6.89 -33.16 15.53
C LYS A 309 5.53 -33.57 14.94
N ASP A 310 4.58 -33.95 15.80
CA ASP A 310 3.18 -34.19 15.43
C ASP A 310 2.53 -32.97 14.75
N LEU A 311 3.08 -31.77 14.97
CA LEU A 311 2.65 -30.50 14.41
C LEU A 311 3.86 -29.62 14.15
N TRP A 312 4.04 -29.16 12.92
CA TRP A 312 5.00 -28.09 12.61
C TRP A 312 4.28 -26.75 12.63
N VAL A 313 4.85 -25.74 13.29
CA VAL A 313 4.23 -24.42 13.46
C VAL A 313 5.26 -23.35 13.16
N ASN A 314 4.86 -22.36 12.36
CA ASN A 314 5.61 -21.15 12.12
C ASN A 314 4.79 -19.93 12.55
N VAL A 315 5.37 -19.10 13.40
CA VAL A 315 4.78 -17.81 13.76
C VAL A 315 5.60 -16.70 13.14
N SER A 316 4.95 -15.90 12.31
CA SER A 316 5.54 -14.76 11.62
C SER A 316 4.88 -13.48 12.08
N ALA A 317 5.70 -12.54 12.54
CA ALA A 317 5.28 -11.28 13.12
C ALA A 317 6.32 -10.21 12.82
N PRO A 318 5.91 -8.94 12.63
CA PRO A 318 6.85 -7.84 12.51
C PRO A 318 7.51 -7.56 13.86
N GLU A 319 8.84 -7.53 13.90
CA GLU A 319 9.58 -7.10 15.11
C GLU A 319 9.34 -5.61 15.42
N LYS A 320 9.23 -4.80 14.37
CA LYS A 320 9.05 -3.36 14.47
C LYS A 320 7.98 -2.88 13.51
N VAL A 321 7.04 -2.12 14.06
CA VAL A 321 5.96 -1.48 13.30
C VAL A 321 6.17 0.02 13.35
N VAL A 322 6.18 0.65 12.18
CA VAL A 322 6.52 2.06 12.04
C VAL A 322 5.32 2.84 11.50
N GLY A 323 5.10 4.04 12.06
CA GLY A 323 4.09 4.99 11.60
C GLY A 323 2.70 4.75 12.19
N ASN A 324 1.67 5.30 11.55
CA ASN A 324 0.31 5.38 12.13
C ASN A 324 -0.84 4.95 11.19
N GLU A 325 -0.59 4.56 9.94
CA GLU A 325 -1.68 4.31 8.98
C GLU A 325 -2.22 2.86 8.94
N ASN A 326 -1.36 1.83 9.02
CA ASN A 326 -1.81 0.44 8.79
C ASN A 326 -1.75 -0.44 10.06
N PRO A 327 -2.73 -1.33 10.31
CA PRO A 327 -2.61 -2.35 11.35
C PRO A 327 -1.42 -3.27 11.04
N PHE A 328 -0.92 -3.95 12.07
CA PHE A 328 0.08 -4.99 11.90
C PHE A 328 -0.53 -6.36 12.15
N ARG A 329 0.16 -7.41 11.73
CA ARG A 329 -0.42 -8.74 11.64
C ARG A 329 0.49 -9.82 12.16
N PHE A 330 -0.14 -10.88 12.65
CA PHE A 330 0.49 -12.14 13.00
C PHE A 330 -0.01 -13.21 12.06
N LEU A 331 0.91 -13.94 11.45
CA LEU A 331 0.59 -15.12 10.68
C LEU A 331 1.05 -16.34 11.48
N MET A 332 0.13 -17.25 11.76
CA MET A 332 0.43 -18.53 12.37
C MET A 332 0.13 -19.62 11.34
N PHE A 333 1.16 -20.25 10.81
CA PHE A 333 1.05 -21.37 9.88
C PHE A 333 1.26 -22.67 10.65
N ALA A 334 0.44 -23.68 10.38
CA ALA A 334 0.55 -24.99 11.01
C ALA A 334 0.38 -26.11 9.98
N LEU A 335 1.28 -27.09 10.06
CA LEU A 335 1.25 -28.31 9.26
C LEU A 335 1.01 -29.50 10.18
N ASN A 336 -0.07 -30.22 9.92
CA ASN A 336 -0.40 -31.45 10.64
C ASN A 336 0.46 -32.62 10.16
N LYS A 337 1.30 -33.17 11.06
CA LYS A 337 2.21 -34.28 10.75
C LYS A 337 1.89 -35.55 11.54
N ASP A 338 0.83 -35.55 12.34
CA ASP A 338 0.40 -36.72 13.14
C ASP A 338 -0.42 -37.69 12.28
N VAL A 339 0.30 -38.34 11.36
CA VAL A 339 -0.24 -39.35 10.43
C VAL A 339 -0.90 -40.50 11.20
N LYS A 340 -0.43 -40.82 12.42
CA LYS A 340 -0.98 -41.91 13.25
C LYS A 340 -2.42 -41.64 13.66
N ARG A 341 -2.79 -40.38 13.90
CA ARG A 341 -4.13 -40.01 14.40
C ARG A 341 -5.01 -39.29 13.39
N TYR A 342 -4.43 -38.67 12.37
CA TYR A 342 -5.12 -37.73 11.49
C TYR A 342 -4.90 -37.97 10.00
N ARG A 343 -4.49 -39.19 9.58
CA ARG A 343 -4.33 -39.55 8.16
C ARG A 343 -5.65 -39.49 7.36
N GLU A 344 -6.79 -39.76 7.99
CA GLU A 344 -8.11 -39.80 7.32
C GLU A 344 -9.13 -38.85 7.97
N ARG A 345 -8.65 -37.85 8.71
CA ARG A 345 -9.50 -36.84 9.35
C ARG A 345 -8.74 -35.57 9.67
N LYS A 346 -9.44 -34.44 9.53
CA LYS A 346 -8.93 -33.12 9.92
C LYS A 346 -8.64 -33.02 11.42
N ARG A 347 -7.63 -32.23 11.79
CA ARG A 347 -7.22 -31.98 13.18
C ARG A 347 -7.71 -30.62 13.65
N MET A 348 -8.68 -30.62 14.57
CA MET A 348 -9.25 -29.39 15.12
C MET A 348 -8.31 -28.75 16.14
N VAL A 349 -7.87 -27.53 15.90
CA VAL A 349 -7.03 -26.76 16.82
C VAL A 349 -7.55 -25.34 17.00
N ASP A 350 -7.32 -24.74 18.17
CA ASP A 350 -7.66 -23.36 18.47
C ASP A 350 -6.39 -22.51 18.42
N PHE A 351 -6.29 -21.63 17.42
CA PHE A 351 -5.28 -20.59 17.34
C PHE A 351 -5.70 -19.43 18.24
N LYS A 352 -4.77 -18.91 19.04
CA LYS A 352 -5.04 -17.81 19.97
C LYS A 352 -3.92 -16.78 19.94
N VAL A 353 -4.30 -15.50 19.94
CA VAL A 353 -3.40 -14.36 20.15
C VAL A 353 -3.93 -13.54 21.33
N SER A 354 -3.08 -13.36 22.35
CA SER A 354 -3.42 -12.61 23.56
C SER A 354 -2.36 -11.54 23.82
N GLY A 355 -2.78 -10.30 24.05
CA GLY A 355 -1.89 -9.23 24.49
C GLY A 355 -1.63 -9.35 25.99
N THR A 356 -0.40 -9.13 26.43
CA THR A 356 -0.07 -9.03 27.88
C THR A 356 -0.84 -7.91 28.58
N GLN A 357 -1.21 -6.87 27.84
CA GLN A 357 -1.99 -5.73 28.34
C GLN A 357 -3.40 -5.76 27.73
N LYS A 358 -4.40 -6.19 28.50
CA LYS A 358 -5.81 -6.31 28.05
C LYS A 358 -6.42 -5.02 27.47
N HIS A 359 -5.88 -3.85 27.80
CA HIS A 359 -6.34 -2.58 27.21
C HIS A 359 -5.90 -2.43 25.75
N PHE A 360 -4.77 -3.05 25.37
CA PHE A 360 -4.20 -2.95 24.03
C PHE A 360 -5.03 -3.75 23.00
N MET A 361 -5.47 -4.95 23.35
CA MET A 361 -6.16 -5.85 22.42
C MET A 361 -7.02 -6.85 23.20
N GLU A 362 -8.18 -7.22 22.65
CA GLU A 362 -8.97 -8.35 23.13
C GLU A 362 -8.34 -9.67 22.67
N ASP A 363 -8.40 -10.71 23.51
CA ASP A 363 -7.93 -12.03 23.12
C ASP A 363 -8.68 -12.50 21.87
N LEU A 364 -7.94 -12.76 20.79
CA LEU A 364 -8.48 -13.33 19.57
C LEU A 364 -8.28 -14.83 19.59
N SER A 365 -9.31 -15.59 19.24
CA SER A 365 -9.20 -17.03 19.09
C SER A 365 -10.08 -17.54 17.96
N ILE A 366 -9.57 -18.51 17.20
CA ILE A 366 -10.30 -19.18 16.14
C ILE A 366 -9.99 -20.68 16.13
N SER A 367 -11.03 -21.48 15.97
CA SER A 367 -10.92 -22.91 15.71
C SER A 367 -10.70 -23.16 14.23
N VAL A 368 -9.63 -23.87 13.91
CA VAL A 368 -9.22 -24.22 12.54
C VAL A 368 -9.21 -25.74 12.38
N PRO A 369 -9.88 -26.28 11.36
CA PRO A 369 -9.80 -27.69 11.00
C PRO A 369 -8.56 -27.93 10.14
N LEU A 370 -7.40 -28.19 10.77
CA LEU A 370 -6.19 -28.47 9.99
C LEU A 370 -6.39 -29.66 9.07
N ASP A 371 -5.77 -29.61 7.89
CA ASP A 371 -5.83 -30.68 6.92
C ASP A 371 -5.31 -32.04 7.43
N GLU A 372 -5.66 -33.08 6.67
CA GLU A 372 -5.28 -34.46 6.96
C GLU A 372 -3.75 -34.59 6.92
N ALA A 373 -3.20 -35.39 7.83
CA ALA A 373 -1.77 -35.55 7.93
C ALA A 373 -1.25 -36.43 6.78
N GLU A 374 -0.48 -35.83 5.87
CA GLU A 374 0.22 -36.54 4.81
C GLU A 374 1.62 -36.98 5.23
N GLU A 375 2.04 -38.14 4.75
CA GLU A 375 3.39 -38.64 4.98
C GLU A 375 4.33 -38.05 3.92
N ILE A 376 5.16 -37.10 4.35
CA ILE A 376 6.21 -36.53 3.51
C ILE A 376 7.36 -37.54 3.47
N GLN A 377 7.39 -38.37 2.43
CA GLN A 377 8.48 -39.33 2.21
C GLN A 377 9.53 -38.71 1.31
N THR A 378 10.80 -38.74 1.70
CA THR A 378 11.91 -38.35 0.82
C THR A 378 12.88 -39.51 0.59
N GLU A 379 13.36 -39.68 -0.65
CA GLU A 379 14.36 -40.70 -0.98
C GLU A 379 15.76 -40.36 -0.43
N SER A 380 16.02 -39.06 -0.19
CA SER A 380 17.28 -38.53 0.31
C SER A 380 17.03 -37.48 1.40
N HIS A 381 17.96 -37.40 2.35
CA HIS A 381 17.99 -36.36 3.40
C HIS A 381 18.78 -35.11 2.94
N ASN A 382 19.44 -35.19 1.78
CA ASN A 382 20.06 -34.04 1.11
C ASN A 382 19.38 -33.88 -0.24
N LEU A 383 18.52 -32.88 -0.36
CA LEU A 383 17.81 -32.55 -1.59
C LEU A 383 18.43 -31.29 -2.20
N GLU A 384 18.56 -31.27 -3.53
CA GLU A 384 18.88 -30.04 -4.25
C GLU A 384 17.68 -29.09 -4.22
N PHE A 385 17.93 -27.80 -4.41
CA PHE A 385 16.84 -26.82 -4.39
C PHE A 385 15.85 -27.04 -5.54
N ILE A 386 16.39 -27.32 -6.74
CA ILE A 386 15.65 -27.67 -7.96
C ILE A 386 16.40 -28.84 -8.61
N SER A 387 15.69 -29.90 -8.98
CA SER A 387 16.28 -31.02 -9.70
C SER A 387 15.37 -31.47 -10.85
N GLU A 388 15.93 -32.07 -11.91
CA GLU A 388 15.11 -32.66 -13.00
C GLU A 388 14.39 -33.97 -12.58
N GLY A 389 14.45 -34.35 -11.29
CA GLY A 389 13.92 -35.59 -10.72
C GLY A 389 12.59 -35.43 -9.96
N SER A 390 12.21 -36.47 -9.19
CA SER A 390 10.89 -36.55 -8.53
C SER A 390 10.76 -35.73 -7.24
N GLN A 391 11.88 -35.34 -6.60
CA GLN A 391 11.85 -34.66 -5.30
C GLN A 391 12.98 -33.65 -5.15
N ASP A 392 12.60 -32.39 -4.95
CA ASP A 392 13.49 -31.28 -4.61
C ASP A 392 12.86 -30.41 -3.52
N ILE A 393 13.63 -29.45 -2.99
CA ILE A 393 13.15 -28.56 -1.93
C ILE A 393 11.96 -27.72 -2.42
N LEU A 394 11.98 -27.26 -3.68
CA LEU A 394 10.88 -26.48 -4.26
C LEU A 394 9.55 -27.26 -4.28
N GLY A 395 9.59 -28.54 -4.65
CA GLY A 395 8.47 -29.45 -4.64
C GLY A 395 7.94 -29.68 -3.23
N LEU A 396 8.82 -29.90 -2.25
CA LEU A 396 8.43 -30.03 -0.85
C LEU A 396 7.79 -28.75 -0.30
N VAL A 397 8.37 -27.58 -0.58
CA VAL A 397 7.78 -26.28 -0.20
C VAL A 397 6.40 -26.14 -0.81
N THR A 398 6.25 -26.45 -2.10
CA THR A 398 4.97 -26.39 -2.80
C THR A 398 3.94 -27.33 -2.16
N GLN A 399 4.32 -28.56 -1.83
CA GLN A 399 3.45 -29.52 -1.16
C GLN A 399 3.04 -29.01 0.22
N ILE A 400 3.99 -28.58 1.06
CA ILE A 400 3.72 -28.12 2.43
C ILE A 400 2.81 -26.89 2.44
N LEU A 401 3.01 -25.95 1.52
CA LEU A 401 2.14 -24.78 1.39
C LEU A 401 0.72 -25.12 0.95
N GLN A 402 0.51 -26.26 0.29
CA GLN A 402 -0.82 -26.72 -0.13
C GLN A 402 -1.59 -27.46 0.96
N ILE A 403 -0.90 -28.18 1.85
CA ILE A 403 -1.54 -29.00 2.91
C ILE A 403 -1.46 -28.34 4.30
N GLY A 404 -0.88 -27.14 4.38
CA GLY A 404 -0.71 -26.42 5.62
C GLY A 404 -1.65 -25.23 5.71
N ASP A 405 -2.33 -25.10 6.84
CA ASP A 405 -3.27 -24.02 7.10
C ASP A 405 -2.58 -22.84 7.78
N ALA A 406 -3.04 -21.63 7.48
CA ALA A 406 -2.60 -20.45 8.22
C ALA A 406 -3.75 -19.63 8.79
N THR A 407 -3.51 -19.04 9.96
CA THR A 407 -4.39 -18.03 10.54
C THR A 407 -3.71 -16.67 10.53
N TRP A 408 -4.43 -15.65 10.06
CA TRP A 408 -3.93 -14.29 9.92
C TRP A 408 -4.66 -13.33 10.86
N PHE A 409 -4.04 -13.02 12.00
CA PHE A 409 -4.59 -12.10 12.98
C PHE A 409 -4.18 -10.67 12.67
N THR A 410 -5.16 -9.77 12.55
CA THR A 410 -4.93 -8.34 12.38
C THR A 410 -5.10 -7.63 13.72
N VAL A 411 -4.10 -6.84 14.10
CA VAL A 411 -4.07 -6.09 15.37
C VAL A 411 -4.02 -4.60 15.08
N GLU A 412 -5.04 -3.89 15.57
CA GLU A 412 -5.05 -2.43 15.55
C GLU A 412 -4.05 -1.88 16.57
N ARG A 413 -3.33 -0.82 16.17
CA ARG A 413 -2.43 -0.13 17.09
C ARG A 413 -3.22 0.81 17.97
N LYS A 414 -3.06 0.69 19.29
CA LYS A 414 -3.59 1.67 20.25
C LYS A 414 -2.51 2.64 20.76
N GLU A 415 -1.30 2.15 21.00
CA GLU A 415 -0.25 2.90 21.68
C GLU A 415 1.16 2.66 21.09
N PHE A 416 1.99 3.70 21.09
CA PHE A 416 3.39 3.64 20.65
C PHE A 416 4.27 3.18 21.81
N SER A 417 4.48 1.87 21.91
CA SER A 417 5.37 1.24 22.88
C SER A 417 5.73 -0.17 22.41
N SER A 418 6.60 -0.84 23.17
CA SER A 418 6.85 -2.27 23.04
C SER A 418 5.70 -3.05 23.66
N HIS A 419 5.16 -4.02 22.92
CA HIS A 419 4.05 -4.86 23.37
C HIS A 419 4.43 -6.34 23.25
N LEU A 420 4.08 -7.11 24.28
CA LEU A 420 4.29 -8.56 24.28
C LEU A 420 2.98 -9.28 23.94
N PHE A 421 3.05 -10.19 22.98
CA PHE A 421 1.95 -11.01 22.52
C PHE A 421 2.26 -12.47 22.80
N HIS A 422 1.28 -13.17 23.37
CA HIS A 422 1.30 -14.61 23.54
C HIS A 422 0.48 -15.24 22.42
N LEU A 423 1.14 -16.04 21.60
CA LEU A 423 0.52 -16.81 20.52
C LEU A 423 0.52 -18.27 20.93
N SER A 424 -0.62 -18.94 20.83
CA SER A 424 -0.70 -20.35 21.17
C SER A 424 -1.63 -21.11 20.24
N ILE A 425 -1.33 -22.40 20.07
CA ILE A 425 -2.23 -23.36 19.44
C ILE A 425 -2.59 -24.37 20.53
N SER A 426 -3.88 -24.64 20.68
CA SER A 426 -4.39 -25.57 21.69
C SER A 426 -5.40 -26.55 21.12
N GLU A 427 -5.50 -27.72 21.73
CA GLU A 427 -6.53 -28.73 21.46
C GLU A 427 -7.41 -28.88 22.71
N LYS A 428 -8.71 -29.09 22.50
CA LYS A 428 -9.67 -29.30 23.61
C LYS A 428 -9.24 -30.39 24.58
N ASP A 429 -8.63 -31.46 24.08
CA ASP A 429 -8.29 -32.65 24.87
C ASP A 429 -6.84 -32.64 25.40
N ARG A 430 -5.94 -31.85 24.81
CA ARG A 430 -4.50 -31.84 25.12
C ARG A 430 -4.00 -30.52 25.73
N GLY A 431 -4.83 -29.48 25.76
CA GLY A 431 -4.41 -28.15 26.18
C GLY A 431 -3.50 -27.50 25.14
N SER A 432 -2.57 -26.64 25.57
CA SER A 432 -1.65 -25.95 24.67
C SER A 432 -0.63 -26.92 24.06
N ILE A 433 -0.64 -27.05 22.73
CA ILE A 433 0.31 -27.88 21.98
C ILE A 433 1.49 -27.05 21.43
N PHE A 434 1.29 -25.75 21.27
CA PHE A 434 2.32 -24.78 20.91
C PHE A 434 2.08 -23.46 21.64
N ALA A 435 3.14 -22.78 22.06
CA ALA A 435 3.06 -21.44 22.61
C ALA A 435 4.37 -20.69 22.35
N GLU A 436 4.27 -19.43 21.93
CA GLU A 436 5.38 -18.52 21.71
C GLU A 436 5.01 -17.12 22.22
N THR A 437 6.02 -16.38 22.69
CA THR A 437 5.85 -14.98 23.09
C THR A 437 6.72 -14.10 22.22
N ILE A 438 6.09 -13.12 21.57
CA ILE A 438 6.76 -12.21 20.64
C ILE A 438 6.64 -10.77 21.16
N SER A 439 7.73 -10.01 21.05
CA SER A 439 7.74 -8.57 21.29
C SER A 439 7.59 -7.81 19.97
N VAL A 440 6.69 -6.84 19.93
CA VAL A 440 6.51 -5.94 18.79
C VAL A 440 6.72 -4.50 19.24
N ASP A 441 7.69 -3.82 18.63
CA ASP A 441 8.00 -2.43 18.90
C ASP A 441 7.23 -1.49 17.97
N VAL A 442 6.27 -0.75 18.54
CA VAL A 442 5.47 0.22 17.79
C VAL A 442 6.09 1.61 17.91
N THR A 443 6.64 2.12 16.81
CA THR A 443 7.41 3.38 16.78
C THR A 443 6.87 4.38 15.75
N ARG A 444 7.17 5.67 15.96
CA ARG A 444 6.84 6.75 15.03
C ARG A 444 7.96 6.91 14.00
N ASP A 445 7.64 7.06 12.71
CA ASP A 445 8.61 7.51 11.69
C ASP A 445 8.73 9.03 11.62
N LEU A 446 9.79 9.49 10.96
CA LEU A 446 9.92 10.89 10.56
C LEU A 446 8.72 11.35 9.73
N MET A 447 8.21 10.50 8.82
CA MET A 447 7.05 10.83 8.00
C MET A 447 5.80 11.04 8.86
N PHE A 448 5.62 10.31 9.96
CA PHE A 448 4.58 10.58 10.94
C PHE A 448 4.69 12.00 11.49
N TYR A 449 5.89 12.48 11.85
CA TYR A 449 6.05 13.87 12.33
C TYR A 449 5.78 14.89 11.23
N VAL A 450 6.25 14.65 10.02
CA VAL A 450 6.02 15.53 8.86
C VAL A 450 4.53 15.62 8.51
N ARG A 451 3.81 14.50 8.48
CA ARG A 451 2.36 14.50 8.21
C ARG A 451 1.56 15.05 9.38
N THR A 452 1.87 14.64 10.60
CA THR A 452 1.08 15.01 11.79
C THR A 452 1.28 16.47 12.16
N TYR A 453 2.52 16.96 12.12
CA TYR A 453 2.87 18.32 12.54
C TYR A 453 3.21 19.21 11.35
N GLY A 454 3.96 18.75 10.35
CA GLY A 454 4.35 19.59 9.22
C GLY A 454 3.15 20.14 8.45
N GLY A 455 2.16 19.29 8.12
CA GLY A 455 0.92 19.75 7.48
C GLY A 455 0.14 20.77 8.33
N LYS A 456 0.01 20.51 9.63
CA LYS A 456 -0.71 21.38 10.58
C LYS A 456 0.03 22.70 10.83
N LEU A 457 1.35 22.66 10.99
CA LEU A 457 2.20 23.82 11.21
C LEU A 457 2.24 24.69 9.95
N SER A 458 2.29 24.09 8.77
CA SER A 458 2.23 24.80 7.48
C SER A 458 0.87 25.49 7.28
N ALA A 459 -0.23 24.81 7.61
CA ALA A 459 -1.56 25.42 7.58
C ALA A 459 -1.72 26.53 8.63
N LEU A 460 -1.24 26.31 9.86
CA LEU A 460 -1.32 27.28 10.95
C LEU A 460 -0.45 28.52 10.68
N SER A 461 0.78 28.34 10.20
CA SER A 461 1.63 29.46 9.80
C SER A 461 1.02 30.24 8.64
N GLY A 462 0.39 29.55 7.69
CA GLY A 462 -0.33 30.19 6.60
C GLY A 462 -1.49 31.09 7.06
N LEU A 463 -2.18 30.72 8.14
CA LEU A 463 -3.22 31.55 8.76
C LEU A 463 -2.64 32.68 9.63
N LEU A 464 -1.57 32.41 10.37
CA LEU A 464 -0.99 33.36 11.33
C LEU A 464 -0.14 34.44 10.67
N LEU A 465 0.50 34.20 9.52
CA LEU A 465 1.33 35.18 8.83
C LEU A 465 0.60 36.50 8.50
N PRO A 466 -0.58 36.48 7.83
CA PRO A 466 -1.30 37.73 7.57
C PRO A 466 -1.77 38.42 8.85
N LEU A 467 -2.21 37.66 9.88
CA LEU A 467 -2.60 38.24 11.17
C LEU A 467 -1.41 38.87 11.92
N GLY A 468 -0.25 38.21 11.90
CA GLY A 468 0.98 38.71 12.50
C GLY A 468 1.46 39.98 11.81
N SER A 469 1.29 40.10 10.50
CA SER A 469 1.61 41.33 9.77
C SER A 469 0.76 42.52 10.23
N ILE A 470 -0.53 42.30 10.51
CA ILE A 470 -1.42 43.32 11.06
C ILE A 470 -0.98 43.70 12.48
N VAL A 471 -0.72 42.72 13.35
CA VAL A 471 -0.33 42.99 14.75
C VAL A 471 1.02 43.71 14.86
N LEU A 472 2.02 43.32 14.08
CA LEU A 472 3.33 43.98 14.07
C LEU A 472 3.27 45.43 13.59
N GLN A 473 2.26 45.79 12.78
CA GLN A 473 2.04 47.17 12.36
C GLN A 473 1.40 48.05 13.45
N TYR A 474 0.62 47.47 14.36
CA TYR A 474 -0.01 48.20 15.48
C TYR A 474 0.80 48.21 16.78
N LEU A 475 1.90 47.46 16.84
CA LEU A 475 2.80 47.46 17.99
C LEU A 475 3.79 48.64 17.88
N PRO A 476 3.82 49.55 18.88
CA PRO A 476 4.77 50.66 18.90
C PRO A 476 6.16 50.12 19.27
N PHE A 477 7.03 49.90 18.29
CA PHE A 477 8.44 49.56 18.48
C PHE A 477 9.36 50.45 17.66
#